data_AF-A0AA37K633-F1
#
_entry.id   AF-A0AA37K633-F1
#
_cell.length_a   1.000
_cell.length_b   1.000
_cell.length_c   1.000
_cell.angle_alpha   90.00
_cell.angle_beta   90.00
_cell.angle_gamma   90.00
#
_symmetry.space_group_name_H-M   'P 1'
#
loop_
_entity.id
_entity.type
_entity.pdbx_description
1 polymer ?
#
loop_
_entity_poly.entity_id
_entity_poly.type
_entity_poly.pdbx_seq_one_letter_code
_entity_poly.pdbx_strand_id
1 'polypeptide(L)'
;MKRFYVAKGETVELSELHTELVIVEGALKIIGKLTAKHIQGHGYLEAEEVLCGTSSVNSIRAQTVTAQKIATCNLLVRDCRADEIGVAGFFEALHVQAGKLTMSRSRLELCEVTEVITLPDKKRGLLGMLLASWWRSLWLPGKPPQKAEKPRTDKPQKNAAKPEAHEQQPPVLTTELLAALVSELEKQGFVRAEPPAPQFVEFEKGDAA
;
A
#
# COMPACT_ATOMS: atom_id res chain seq x y z
N MET A 1 28.35 -22.99 3.05
CA MET A 1 27.42 -21.87 3.35
C MET A 1 26.01 -22.42 3.37
N LYS A 2 25.31 -22.37 4.50
CA LYS A 2 23.91 -22.81 4.56
C LYS A 2 23.04 -21.69 3.97
N ARG A 3 22.29 -22.02 2.92
CA ARG A 3 21.36 -21.10 2.24
C ARG A 3 19.97 -21.69 2.35
N PHE A 4 18.99 -20.85 2.64
CA PHE A 4 17.59 -21.23 2.68
C PHE A 4 16.86 -20.42 1.61
N TYR A 5 16.10 -21.11 0.76
CA TYR A 5 15.42 -20.52 -0.38
C TYR A 5 13.94 -20.89 -0.32
N VAL A 6 13.08 -19.89 -0.46
CA VAL A 6 11.63 -20.06 -0.56
C VAL A 6 11.19 -19.56 -1.92
N ALA A 7 10.66 -20.46 -2.74
CA ALA A 7 10.24 -20.13 -4.09
C ALA A 7 8.96 -19.29 -4.08
N LYS A 8 8.71 -18.57 -5.19
CA LYS A 8 7.47 -17.81 -5.37
C LYS A 8 6.27 -18.76 -5.39
N GLY A 9 5.26 -18.47 -4.56
CA GLY A 9 4.06 -19.30 -4.42
C GLY A 9 4.20 -20.44 -3.41
N GLU A 10 5.39 -20.65 -2.86
CA GLU A 10 5.61 -21.57 -1.74
C GLU A 10 5.37 -20.83 -0.42
N THR A 11 4.70 -21.50 0.51
CA THR A 11 4.56 -21.05 1.89
C THR A 11 5.25 -22.07 2.79
N VAL A 12 6.30 -21.63 3.48
CA VAL A 12 7.04 -22.50 4.40
C VAL A 12 6.84 -21.99 5.82
N GLU A 13 6.38 -22.88 6.68
CA GLU A 13 6.18 -22.61 8.11
C GLU A 13 7.23 -23.37 8.91
N LEU A 14 8.03 -22.65 9.70
CA LEU A 14 9.10 -23.22 10.52
C LEU A 14 8.98 -22.71 11.95
N SER A 15 9.44 -23.50 12.92
CA SER A 15 9.50 -23.03 14.31
C SER A 15 10.72 -22.14 14.52
N GLU A 16 11.89 -22.57 14.07
CA GLU A 16 13.16 -21.85 14.22
C GLU A 16 14.00 -22.00 12.95
N LEU A 17 14.71 -20.95 12.57
CA LEU A 17 15.59 -20.96 11.41
C LEU A 17 16.92 -20.26 11.71
N HIS A 18 18.00 -21.02 11.65
CA HIS A 18 19.38 -20.53 11.77
C HIS A 18 20.12 -20.76 10.46
N THR A 19 20.30 -19.69 9.68
CA THR A 19 20.93 -19.77 8.36
C THR A 19 21.85 -18.57 8.15
N GLU A 20 22.76 -18.63 7.17
CA GLU A 20 23.62 -17.48 6.86
C GLU A 20 22.94 -16.52 5.87
N LEU A 21 22.38 -17.06 4.79
CA LEU A 21 21.66 -16.34 3.75
C LEU A 21 20.26 -16.92 3.56
N VAL A 22 19.24 -16.08 3.65
CA VAL A 22 17.85 -16.43 3.43
C VAL A 22 17.33 -15.63 2.22
N ILE A 23 16.80 -16.33 1.23
CA ILE A 23 16.20 -15.73 0.04
C ILE A 23 14.71 -16.07 0.04
N VAL A 24 13.86 -15.04 0.13
CA VAL A 24 12.40 -15.17 0.24
C VAL A 24 11.73 -14.55 -0.98
N GLU A 25 11.26 -15.37 -1.91
CA GLU A 25 10.43 -14.92 -3.05
C GLU A 25 8.93 -15.24 -2.83
N GLY A 26 8.62 -16.19 -1.94
CA GLY A 26 7.26 -16.57 -1.55
C GLY A 26 6.84 -16.01 -0.20
N ALA A 27 6.24 -16.85 0.64
CA ALA A 27 5.87 -16.53 2.01
C ALA A 27 6.63 -17.41 3.00
N LEU A 28 7.35 -16.79 3.93
CA LEU A 28 8.05 -17.48 5.00
C LEU A 28 7.42 -17.08 6.33
N LYS A 29 6.85 -18.04 7.05
CA LYS A 29 6.34 -17.83 8.41
C LYS A 29 7.20 -18.59 9.40
N ILE A 30 7.65 -17.89 10.43
CA ILE A 30 8.47 -18.45 11.49
C ILE A 30 7.77 -18.18 12.80
N ILE A 31 7.43 -19.24 13.53
CA ILE A 31 6.67 -19.08 14.78
C ILE A 31 7.57 -18.49 15.86
N GLY A 32 8.85 -18.87 15.91
CA GLY A 32 9.81 -18.36 16.90
C GLY A 32 10.89 -17.47 16.28
N LYS A 33 12.14 -17.89 16.42
CA LYS A 33 13.31 -17.07 16.11
C LYS A 33 13.88 -17.33 14.71
N LEU A 34 14.06 -16.25 13.95
CA LEU A 34 14.84 -16.22 12.71
C LEU A 34 16.20 -15.56 12.97
N THR A 35 17.29 -16.31 12.80
CA THR A 35 18.64 -15.75 12.81
C THR A 35 19.29 -15.93 11.46
N ALA A 36 19.58 -14.80 10.78
CA ALA A 36 20.23 -14.81 9.47
C ALA A 36 21.15 -13.61 9.26
N LYS A 37 22.37 -13.80 8.76
CA LYS A 37 23.26 -12.65 8.48
C LYS A 37 22.69 -11.75 7.38
N HIS A 38 22.20 -12.37 6.31
CA HIS A 38 21.63 -11.68 5.17
C HIS A 38 20.26 -12.25 4.81
N ILE A 39 19.26 -11.38 4.72
CA ILE A 39 17.91 -11.73 4.27
C ILE A 39 17.62 -10.90 3.02
N GLN A 40 17.23 -11.55 1.93
CA GLN A 40 16.97 -10.91 0.66
C GLN A 40 15.70 -11.48 0.01
N GLY A 41 15.09 -10.72 -0.89
CA GLY A 41 14.05 -11.22 -1.80
C GLY A 41 12.81 -10.33 -1.84
N HIS A 42 11.87 -10.68 -2.72
CA HIS A 42 10.66 -9.87 -2.95
C HIS A 42 9.41 -10.38 -2.24
N GLY A 43 9.55 -11.41 -1.42
CA GLY A 43 8.47 -12.08 -0.73
C GLY A 43 8.00 -11.41 0.56
N TYR A 44 7.23 -12.19 1.32
CA TYR A 44 6.67 -11.83 2.61
C TYR A 44 7.32 -12.66 3.72
N LEU A 45 7.75 -11.99 4.78
CA LEU A 45 8.37 -12.61 5.95
C LEU A 45 7.54 -12.30 7.20
N GLU A 46 7.10 -13.33 7.89
CA GLU A 46 6.45 -13.24 9.20
C GLU A 46 7.26 -14.01 10.24
N ALA A 47 7.62 -13.38 11.35
CA ALA A 47 8.41 -14.01 12.41
C ALA A 47 8.07 -13.40 13.78
N GLU A 48 8.25 -14.14 14.88
CA GLU A 48 8.15 -13.52 16.21
C GLU A 48 9.39 -12.64 16.47
N GLU A 49 10.58 -13.20 16.31
CA GLU A 49 11.86 -12.49 16.47
C GLU A 49 12.74 -12.63 15.22
N VAL A 50 13.19 -11.50 14.67
CA VAL A 50 14.13 -11.46 13.54
C VAL A 50 15.44 -10.84 13.98
N LEU A 51 16.51 -11.64 13.97
CA LEU A 51 17.88 -11.18 14.16
C LEU A 51 18.62 -11.26 12.83
N CYS A 52 18.99 -10.11 12.28
CA CYS A 52 19.75 -10.08 11.03
C CYS A 52 20.88 -9.05 10.97
N GLY A 53 21.82 -9.21 10.05
CA GLY A 53 22.79 -8.16 9.74
C GLY A 53 22.17 -7.17 8.78
N THR A 54 21.89 -7.64 7.56
CA THR A 54 21.26 -6.85 6.50
C THR A 54 19.99 -7.53 6.03
N SER A 55 18.86 -6.83 6.06
CA SER A 55 17.61 -7.28 5.46
C SER A 55 17.23 -6.41 4.27
N SER A 56 16.91 -7.05 3.16
CA SER A 56 16.40 -6.45 1.93
C SER A 56 15.22 -7.27 1.42
N VAL A 57 14.09 -7.19 2.14
CA VAL A 57 12.85 -7.93 1.85
C VAL A 57 11.75 -6.94 1.53
N ASN A 58 10.76 -7.31 0.72
CA ASN A 58 9.67 -6.41 0.36
C ASN A 58 8.72 -6.10 1.52
N SER A 59 8.31 -7.12 2.28
CA SER A 59 7.39 -6.97 3.42
C SER A 59 7.84 -7.83 4.60
N ILE A 60 8.01 -7.19 5.76
CA ILE A 60 8.41 -7.84 7.02
C ILE A 60 7.34 -7.56 8.07
N ARG A 61 6.83 -8.63 8.69
CA ARG A 61 5.97 -8.56 9.86
C ARG A 61 6.63 -9.30 11.01
N ALA A 62 6.90 -8.62 12.11
CA ALA A 62 7.45 -9.29 13.27
C ALA A 62 7.04 -8.66 14.59
N GLN A 63 7.28 -9.35 15.70
CA GLN A 63 7.12 -8.73 17.01
C GLN A 63 8.37 -7.93 17.35
N THR A 64 9.55 -8.54 17.25
CA THR A 64 10.83 -7.88 17.50
C THR A 64 11.75 -8.01 16.30
N VAL A 65 12.35 -6.92 15.86
CA VAL A 65 13.37 -6.92 14.80
C VAL A 65 14.63 -6.25 15.30
N THR A 66 15.74 -6.97 15.25
CA THR A 66 17.08 -6.42 15.50
C THR A 66 17.93 -6.62 14.26
N ALA A 67 18.39 -5.51 13.67
CA ALA A 67 19.21 -5.54 12.47
C ALA A 67 20.28 -4.46 12.47
N GLN A 68 21.32 -4.56 11.64
CA GLN A 68 22.21 -3.41 11.39
C GLN A 68 21.59 -2.51 10.32
N LYS A 69 21.12 -3.11 9.23
CA LYS A 69 20.53 -2.40 8.09
C LYS A 69 19.25 -3.06 7.61
N ILE A 70 18.18 -2.27 7.52
CA ILE A 70 16.86 -2.71 7.03
C ILE A 70 16.50 -1.90 5.79
N ALA A 71 16.20 -2.58 4.69
CA ALA A 71 15.66 -1.99 3.48
C ALA A 71 14.40 -2.77 3.08
N THR A 72 13.23 -2.16 3.25
CA THR A 72 11.96 -2.83 2.94
C THR A 72 10.93 -1.86 2.36
N CYS A 73 9.91 -2.39 1.69
CA CYS A 73 8.77 -1.58 1.29
C CYS A 73 7.79 -1.43 2.45
N ASN A 74 7.51 -2.52 3.18
CA ASN A 74 6.61 -2.49 4.33
C ASN A 74 7.26 -3.14 5.55
N LEU A 75 7.15 -2.47 6.69
CA LEU A 75 7.70 -2.93 7.96
C LEU A 75 6.64 -2.77 9.04
N LEU A 76 6.13 -3.89 9.55
CA LEU A 76 5.15 -3.93 10.64
C LEU A 76 5.80 -4.66 11.81
N VAL A 77 6.19 -3.90 12.83
CA VAL A 77 6.94 -4.44 13.97
C VAL A 77 6.34 -3.94 15.26
N ARG A 78 6.53 -4.63 16.39
CA ARG A 78 6.25 -4.01 17.71
C ARG A 78 7.46 -3.20 18.18
N ASP A 79 8.60 -3.88 18.30
CA ASP A 79 9.87 -3.31 18.74
C ASP A 79 10.94 -3.45 17.65
N CYS A 80 11.49 -2.33 17.17
CA CYS A 80 12.49 -2.31 16.10
C CYS A 80 13.79 -1.64 16.58
N ARG A 81 14.91 -2.35 16.44
CA ARG A 81 16.26 -1.87 16.77
C ARG A 81 17.17 -2.03 15.55
N ALA A 82 17.60 -0.92 14.95
CA ALA A 82 18.59 -0.99 13.88
C ALA A 82 19.38 0.29 13.66
N ASP A 83 20.62 0.18 13.20
CA ASP A 83 21.45 1.37 12.94
C ASP A 83 20.91 2.18 11.77
N GLU A 84 20.51 1.51 10.68
CA GLU A 84 19.92 2.12 9.49
C GLU A 84 18.60 1.43 9.11
N ILE A 85 17.53 2.22 9.01
CA ILE A 85 16.20 1.76 8.60
C ILE A 85 15.78 2.55 7.37
N GLY A 86 15.44 1.86 6.28
CA GLY A 86 14.88 2.41 5.06
C GLY A 86 13.56 1.71 4.72
N VAL A 87 12.45 2.43 4.86
CA VAL A 87 11.10 1.94 4.53
C VAL A 87 10.50 2.79 3.42
N ALA A 88 10.32 2.19 2.24
CA ALA A 88 9.83 2.91 1.06
C ALA A 88 8.30 3.13 1.05
N GLY A 89 7.53 2.24 1.68
CA GLY A 89 6.07 2.25 1.69
C GLY A 89 5.51 2.65 3.04
N PHE A 90 5.20 1.65 3.87
CA PHE A 90 4.53 1.84 5.16
C PHE A 90 5.34 1.25 6.32
N PHE A 91 5.50 2.06 7.39
CA PHE A 91 6.17 1.66 8.62
C PHE A 91 5.21 1.76 9.81
N GLU A 92 5.01 0.67 10.55
CA GLU A 92 4.26 0.65 11.80
C GLU A 92 5.11 0.03 12.90
N ALA A 93 5.29 0.77 14.00
CA ALA A 93 5.98 0.29 15.18
C ALA A 93 5.52 0.96 16.48
N LEU A 94 5.53 0.22 17.59
CA LEU A 94 5.28 0.79 18.92
C LEU A 94 6.54 1.44 19.46
N HIS A 95 7.70 0.80 19.27
CA HIS A 95 8.98 1.29 19.77
C HIS A 95 10.07 1.16 18.72
N VAL A 96 10.75 2.26 18.41
CA VAL A 96 11.85 2.29 17.43
C VAL A 96 13.08 2.92 18.03
N GLN A 97 14.20 2.21 17.97
CA GLN A 97 15.54 2.73 18.25
C GLN A 97 16.37 2.61 16.97
N ALA A 98 16.74 3.76 16.39
CA ALA A 98 17.57 3.76 15.20
C ALA A 98 18.57 4.92 15.11
N GLY A 99 19.70 4.68 14.43
CA GLY A 99 20.62 5.76 14.09
C GLY A 99 20.01 6.66 13.02
N LYS A 100 19.70 6.05 11.86
CA LYS A 100 19.14 6.73 10.69
C LYS A 100 17.84 6.06 10.25
N LEU A 101 16.75 6.80 10.26
CA LEU A 101 15.43 6.35 9.81
C LEU A 101 15.02 7.11 8.55
N THR A 102 14.79 6.36 7.48
CA THR A 102 14.37 6.88 6.18
C THR A 102 13.01 6.27 5.85
N MET A 103 11.95 7.06 5.79
CA MET A 103 10.57 6.54 5.67
C MET A 103 9.66 7.40 4.80
N SER A 104 8.70 6.78 4.10
CA SER A 104 7.67 7.52 3.34
C SER A 104 6.41 7.78 4.18
N ARG A 105 5.78 6.73 4.73
CA ARG A 105 4.59 6.83 5.59
C ARG A 105 4.80 6.01 6.85
N SER A 106 4.41 6.56 8.00
CA SER A 106 4.68 5.93 9.29
C SER A 106 3.55 6.09 10.30
N ARG A 107 3.35 5.06 11.14
CA ARG A 107 2.57 5.09 12.37
C ARG A 107 3.46 4.62 13.51
N LEU A 108 3.92 5.55 14.34
CA LEU A 108 4.86 5.29 15.43
C LEU A 108 4.30 5.81 16.75
N GLU A 109 4.46 5.06 17.83
CA GLU A 109 4.11 5.52 19.18
C GLU A 109 5.33 6.12 19.90
N LEU A 110 6.43 5.37 20.02
CA LEU A 110 7.69 5.83 20.60
C LEU A 110 8.83 5.70 19.59
N CYS A 111 9.59 6.77 19.39
CA CYS A 111 10.66 6.84 18.39
C CYS A 111 11.89 7.56 18.95
N GLU A 112 12.96 6.80 19.18
CA GLU A 112 14.27 7.29 19.62
C GLU A 112 15.25 7.19 18.45
N VAL A 113 15.38 8.28 17.67
CA VAL A 113 16.19 8.28 16.45
C VAL A 113 17.12 9.49 16.39
N THR A 114 18.35 9.28 15.89
CA THR A 114 19.34 10.37 15.73
C THR A 114 19.06 11.21 14.48
N GLU A 115 18.72 10.59 13.35
CA GLU A 115 18.42 11.25 12.08
C GLU A 115 17.16 10.68 11.41
N VAL A 116 16.18 11.53 11.10
CA VAL A 116 14.94 11.13 10.39
C VAL A 116 14.87 11.81 9.03
N ILE A 117 14.76 11.03 7.97
CA ILE A 117 14.59 11.49 6.59
C ILE A 117 13.23 11.01 6.08
N THR A 118 12.32 11.93 5.85
CA THR A 118 11.04 11.62 5.19
C THR A 118 11.20 11.67 3.68
N LEU A 119 10.92 10.57 2.99
CA LEU A 119 10.86 10.59 1.53
C LEU A 119 9.61 11.33 1.07
N PRO A 120 9.72 12.29 0.13
CA PRO A 120 8.55 12.85 -0.50
C PRO A 120 7.85 11.76 -1.32
N ASP A 121 6.53 11.61 -1.14
CA ASP A 121 5.70 10.76 -1.98
C ASP A 121 5.93 11.13 -3.46
N LYS A 122 6.44 10.19 -4.25
CA LYS A 122 6.71 10.40 -5.68
C LYS A 122 5.40 10.52 -6.44
N LYS A 123 4.81 11.71 -6.43
CA LYS A 123 3.68 12.08 -7.27
C LYS A 123 4.17 12.16 -8.71
N ARG A 124 4.02 11.06 -9.47
CA ARG A 124 4.16 11.10 -10.93
C ARG A 124 3.01 11.97 -11.45
N GLY A 125 3.25 13.27 -11.56
CA GLY A 125 2.23 14.23 -11.95
C GLY A 125 1.75 13.93 -13.36
N LEU A 126 0.46 13.59 -13.50
CA LEU A 126 -0.20 13.43 -14.80
C LEU A 126 0.05 14.63 -15.71
N LEU A 127 0.11 15.84 -15.12
CA LEU A 127 0.43 17.08 -15.82
C LEU A 127 1.82 17.06 -16.45
N GLY A 128 2.84 16.54 -15.78
CA GLY A 128 4.19 16.43 -16.36
C GLY A 128 4.24 15.47 -17.54
N MET A 129 3.50 14.37 -17.46
CA MET A 129 3.38 13.41 -18.57
C MET A 129 2.58 13.98 -19.74
N LEU A 130 1.50 14.72 -19.47
CA LEU A 130 0.71 15.43 -20.49
C LEU A 130 1.54 16.52 -21.18
N LEU A 131 2.28 17.31 -20.41
CA LEU A 131 3.13 18.38 -20.94
C LEU A 131 4.27 17.80 -21.79
N ALA A 132 4.88 16.69 -21.36
CA ALA A 132 5.88 15.98 -22.15
C ALA A 132 5.30 15.42 -23.46
N SER A 133 4.07 14.90 -23.43
CA SER A 133 3.37 14.42 -24.63
C SER A 133 3.04 15.56 -25.60
N TRP A 134 2.53 16.69 -25.08
CA TRP A 134 2.22 17.87 -25.89
C TRP A 134 3.49 18.46 -26.51
N TRP A 135 4.55 18.60 -25.73
CA TRP A 135 5.84 19.09 -26.21
C TRP A 135 6.44 18.16 -27.29
N ARG A 136 6.29 16.84 -27.11
CA ARG A 136 6.69 15.85 -28.13
C ARG A 136 5.84 15.93 -29.40
N SER A 137 4.55 16.31 -29.28
CA SER A 137 3.67 16.54 -30.43
C SER A 137 4.07 17.76 -31.27
N LEU A 138 4.84 18.72 -30.73
CA LEU A 138 5.33 19.85 -31.52
C LEU A 138 6.49 19.49 -32.46
N TRP A 139 7.29 18.47 -32.13
CA TRP A 139 8.47 18.09 -32.91
C TRP A 139 8.31 16.86 -33.79
N LEU A 140 7.25 16.06 -33.60
CA LEU A 140 6.95 14.95 -34.49
C LEU A 140 6.08 15.46 -35.65
N PRO A 141 6.55 15.38 -36.91
CA PRO A 141 5.69 15.69 -38.06
C PRO A 141 4.48 14.75 -38.03
N GLY A 142 3.28 15.33 -38.01
CA GLY A 142 2.03 14.61 -37.81
C GLY A 142 1.84 13.48 -38.80
N LYS A 143 2.01 12.23 -38.33
CA LYS A 143 1.35 11.10 -38.99
C LYS A 143 -0.10 11.12 -38.52
N PRO A 144 -1.08 11.24 -39.42
CA PRO A 144 -2.48 11.21 -39.02
C PRO A 144 -2.75 9.92 -38.25
N PRO A 145 -3.64 9.93 -37.24
CA PRO A 145 -4.06 8.71 -36.58
C PRO A 145 -4.51 7.75 -37.67
N GLN A 146 -3.90 6.57 -37.73
CA GLN A 146 -4.37 5.49 -38.59
C GLN A 146 -5.84 5.30 -38.24
N LYS A 147 -6.72 5.63 -39.19
CA LYS A 147 -8.16 5.35 -39.11
C LYS A 147 -8.28 3.91 -38.66
N ALA A 148 -8.83 3.69 -37.48
CA ALA A 148 -9.25 2.37 -37.06
C ALA A 148 -10.07 1.79 -38.21
N GLU A 149 -9.53 0.77 -38.86
CA GLU A 149 -10.20 0.06 -39.93
C GLU A 149 -11.48 -0.51 -39.33
N LYS A 150 -12.63 0.01 -39.79
CA LYS A 150 -13.94 -0.42 -39.31
C LYS A 150 -14.04 -1.94 -39.49
N PRO A 151 -14.53 -2.71 -38.51
CA PRO A 151 -14.83 -4.11 -38.75
C PRO A 151 -15.82 -4.19 -39.91
N ARG A 152 -15.44 -4.96 -40.94
CA ARG A 152 -16.29 -5.24 -42.10
C ARG A 152 -17.63 -5.77 -41.59
N THR A 153 -18.68 -4.99 -41.77
CA THR A 153 -20.06 -5.44 -41.60
C THR A 153 -20.64 -5.54 -43.00
N ASP A 154 -20.88 -6.77 -43.44
CA ASP A 154 -21.65 -7.07 -44.63
C ASP A 154 -23.06 -6.44 -44.49
N LYS A 155 -23.48 -5.75 -45.56
CA LYS A 155 -24.81 -5.15 -45.64
C LYS A 155 -25.90 -6.23 -45.70
N PRO A 156 -27.12 -5.89 -45.27
CA PRO A 156 -28.16 -5.82 -46.30
C PRO A 156 -28.85 -4.45 -46.36
N GLN A 157 -28.92 -3.89 -47.57
CA GLN A 157 -29.80 -2.77 -47.93
C GLN A 157 -31.23 -3.27 -48.18
N LYS A 158 -32.22 -2.57 -47.64
CA LYS A 158 -33.42 -2.03 -48.33
C LYS A 158 -34.28 -1.31 -47.26
N ASN A 159 -34.34 0.04 -47.31
CA ASN A 159 -35.46 0.86 -47.81
C ASN A 159 -36.74 0.66 -46.95
N ALA A 160 -37.46 1.64 -46.41
CA ALA A 160 -37.55 3.11 -46.41
C ALA A 160 -38.28 3.43 -45.08
N ALA A 161 -38.20 4.57 -44.41
CA ALA A 161 -38.59 5.93 -44.79
C ALA A 161 -38.23 6.88 -43.62
N LYS A 162 -38.36 8.17 -43.90
CA LYS A 162 -37.89 9.38 -43.18
C LYS A 162 -38.69 9.68 -41.86
N PRO A 163 -38.47 10.81 -41.13
CA PRO A 163 -37.73 10.90 -39.87
C PRO A 163 -38.55 11.51 -38.70
N GLU A 164 -38.38 11.07 -37.45
CA GLU A 164 -38.80 11.90 -36.30
C GLU A 164 -37.75 11.85 -35.18
N ALA A 165 -37.43 13.05 -34.71
CA ALA A 165 -36.46 13.34 -33.67
C ALA A 165 -36.91 12.75 -32.34
N HIS A 166 -35.98 12.20 -31.56
CA HIS A 166 -36.01 12.32 -30.10
C HIS A 166 -34.60 12.16 -29.52
N GLU A 167 -34.09 13.29 -29.07
CA GLU A 167 -33.05 13.46 -28.07
C GLU A 167 -33.56 12.87 -26.75
N GLN A 168 -32.83 11.93 -26.12
CA GLN A 168 -33.12 11.50 -24.74
C GLN A 168 -31.87 11.00 -24.01
N GLN A 169 -31.63 11.64 -22.87
CA GLN A 169 -30.53 11.53 -21.92
C GLN A 169 -30.45 10.15 -21.22
N PRO A 170 -29.29 9.74 -20.68
CA PRO A 170 -29.22 8.60 -19.76
C PRO A 170 -29.83 8.97 -18.39
N PRO A 171 -30.48 8.00 -17.71
CA PRO A 171 -31.39 8.25 -16.59
C PRO A 171 -30.66 8.68 -15.31
N VAL A 172 -31.14 9.77 -14.74
CA VAL A 172 -30.82 10.25 -13.40
C VAL A 172 -31.33 9.24 -12.38
N LEU A 173 -30.44 8.73 -11.53
CA LEU A 173 -30.75 7.89 -10.37
C LEU A 173 -31.73 8.64 -9.46
N THR A 174 -32.98 8.19 -9.43
CA THR A 174 -34.03 8.78 -8.61
C THR A 174 -33.80 8.47 -7.13
N THR A 175 -34.04 9.47 -6.29
CA THR A 175 -33.95 9.46 -4.82
C THR A 175 -34.73 8.32 -4.16
N GLU A 176 -35.74 7.79 -4.84
CA GLU A 176 -36.55 6.65 -4.43
C GLU A 176 -35.74 5.36 -4.29
N LEU A 177 -34.76 5.12 -5.18
CA LEU A 177 -33.91 3.92 -5.11
C LEU A 177 -32.89 4.00 -3.97
N LEU A 178 -32.41 5.20 -3.66
CA LEU A 178 -31.56 5.42 -2.49
C LEU A 178 -32.36 5.22 -1.19
N ALA A 179 -33.59 5.71 -1.11
CA ALA A 179 -34.47 5.47 0.04
C ALA A 179 -34.83 3.99 0.21
N ALA A 180 -35.05 3.26 -0.90
CA ALA A 180 -35.27 1.83 -0.88
C ALA A 180 -34.04 1.04 -0.43
N LEU A 181 -32.83 1.46 -0.82
CA LEU A 181 -31.57 0.87 -0.33
C LEU A 181 -31.33 1.15 1.15
N VAL A 182 -31.61 2.37 1.62
CA VAL A 182 -31.45 2.75 3.02
C VAL A 182 -32.39 1.98 3.93
N SER A 183 -33.66 1.83 3.54
CA SER A 183 -34.64 1.04 4.31
C SER A 183 -34.33 -0.47 4.32
N GLU A 184 -33.72 -1.01 3.26
CA GLU A 184 -33.27 -2.40 3.23
C GLU A 184 -32.04 -2.62 4.12
N LEU A 185 -31.15 -1.64 4.21
CA LEU A 185 -29.99 -1.68 5.12
C LEU A 185 -30.38 -1.54 6.60
N GLU A 186 -31.44 -0.80 6.92
CA GLU A 186 -31.99 -0.70 8.29
C GLU A 186 -32.58 -2.02 8.78
N LYS A 187 -33.28 -2.76 7.90
CA LYS A 187 -33.79 -4.11 8.24
C LYS A 187 -32.68 -5.13 8.49
N GLN A 188 -31.52 -4.95 7.85
CA GLN A 188 -30.35 -5.80 8.00
C GLN A 188 -29.51 -5.46 9.27
N GLY A 189 -29.97 -4.51 10.10
CA GLY A 189 -29.33 -4.19 11.38
C GLY A 189 -28.02 -3.39 11.26
N PHE A 190 -27.71 -2.83 10.09
CA PHE A 190 -26.53 -1.98 9.88
C PHE A 190 -26.84 -0.51 10.20
N VAL A 191 -27.28 -0.22 11.43
CA VAL A 191 -27.35 1.15 11.93
C VAL A 191 -26.02 1.49 12.61
N ARG A 192 -25.33 2.45 11.98
CA ARG A 192 -24.14 3.15 12.47
C ARG A 192 -24.45 3.73 13.85
N ALA A 193 -23.77 3.22 14.88
CA ALA A 193 -23.82 3.79 16.22
C ALA A 193 -23.45 5.28 16.16
N GLU A 194 -24.36 6.10 16.68
CA GLU A 194 -24.15 7.52 16.95
C GLU A 194 -22.94 7.68 17.89
N PRO A 195 -21.97 8.57 17.58
CA PRO A 195 -20.85 8.80 18.50
C PRO A 195 -21.40 9.48 19.77
N PRO A 196 -21.06 9.00 20.97
CA PRO A 196 -21.48 9.67 22.20
C PRO A 196 -20.90 11.10 22.24
N ALA A 197 -21.73 12.05 22.66
CA ALA A 197 -21.41 13.47 22.78
C ALA A 197 -20.08 13.70 23.54
N PRO A 198 -19.27 14.71 23.16
CA PRO A 198 -18.08 15.07 23.92
C PRO A 198 -18.50 15.58 25.30
N GLN A 199 -18.20 14.79 26.34
CA GLN A 199 -18.20 15.28 27.72
C GLN A 199 -17.02 16.24 27.87
N PHE A 200 -17.30 17.54 27.83
CA PHE A 200 -16.36 18.55 28.29
C PHE A 200 -16.16 18.38 29.79
N VAL A 201 -14.97 17.92 30.18
CA VAL A 201 -14.50 17.97 31.56
C VAL A 201 -14.01 19.40 31.79
N GLU A 202 -14.75 20.18 32.59
CA GLU A 202 -14.25 21.42 33.17
C GLU A 202 -13.06 21.06 34.07
N PHE A 203 -11.85 21.42 33.64
CA PHE A 203 -10.71 21.46 34.54
C PHE A 203 -10.85 22.71 35.40
N GLU A 204 -11.26 22.53 36.65
CA GLU A 204 -11.11 23.55 37.68
C GLU A 204 -9.65 23.99 37.72
N LYS A 205 -9.48 25.31 37.64
CA LYS A 205 -8.22 26.02 37.76
C LYS A 205 -7.74 25.91 39.21
N GLY A 206 -6.99 24.85 39.50
CA GLY A 206 -6.28 24.68 40.76
C GLY A 206 -5.17 25.73 40.91
N ASP A 207 -5.17 26.37 42.07
CA ASP A 207 -4.31 27.47 42.51
C ASP A 207 -2.82 27.29 42.18
N ALA A 208 -2.23 28.35 41.63
CA ALA A 208 -0.79 28.56 41.62
C ALA A 208 -0.37 29.19 42.96
N ALA A 209 0.69 28.62 43.52
CA ALA A 209 1.43 29.07 44.69
C ALA A 209 1.92 30.51 44.63
#